data_AF-A0A7C7FLT2-F1
#
_entry.id   AF-A0A7C7FLT2-F1
#
_cell.length_a   1.000
_cell.length_b   1.000
_cell.length_c   1.000
_cell.angle_alpha   90.00
_cell.angle_beta   90.00
_cell.angle_gamma   90.00
#
_symmetry.space_group_name_H-M   'P 1'
#
loop_
_entity.id
_entity.type
_entity.pdbx_description
1 polymer ?
#
loop_
_entity_poly.entity_id
_entity_poly.type
_entity_poly.pdbx_seq_one_letter_code
_entity_poly.pdbx_strand_id
1 'polypeptide(L)'
;MGMLLKIILQVILAITLSVTPIFGEGIKNGLDAHERNLLEIPFEKLLRLAEQGHAPSQFKLGFNYKYGKKCKEAKQWMQAAIDQNYPNAMEEMGVWYWRGECVSQNFKEAVRLFKHGANMKHPPAQYALGRMYYEGEGVSQNYILAHSWFILGSINGYDTAVHWREKTRKLMTPSQIAKAQELARNWKPKK
;
A
#
# COMPACT_ATOMS: atom_id res chain seq x y z
N MET A 1 -12.08 -10.94 39.52
CA MET A 1 -12.72 -10.04 38.54
C MET A 1 -11.98 -8.70 38.57
N GLY A 2 -10.81 -8.66 37.92
CA GLY A 2 -9.78 -7.64 38.14
C GLY A 2 -9.72 -6.58 37.03
N MET A 3 -9.17 -5.41 37.37
CA MET A 3 -8.84 -4.21 36.59
C MET A 3 -8.89 -4.25 35.05
N LEU A 4 -8.50 -5.34 34.39
CA LEU A 4 -8.54 -5.55 32.93
C LEU A 4 -9.94 -5.34 32.33
N LEU A 5 -11.01 -5.70 33.04
CA LEU A 5 -12.38 -5.52 32.53
C LEU A 5 -12.84 -4.05 32.48
N LYS A 6 -12.27 -3.18 33.34
CA LYS A 6 -12.62 -1.75 33.39
C LYS A 6 -11.96 -0.93 32.27
N ILE A 7 -10.76 -1.31 31.84
CA ILE A 7 -10.06 -0.63 30.74
C ILE A 7 -10.74 -0.94 29.40
N ILE A 8 -11.21 -2.18 29.20
CA ILE A 8 -11.95 -2.59 28.00
C ILE A 8 -13.27 -1.80 27.88
N LEU A 9 -13.98 -1.57 29.00
CA LEU A 9 -15.25 -0.84 28.99
C LEU A 9 -15.10 0.66 28.70
N GLN A 10 -13.99 1.29 29.12
CA GLN A 10 -13.75 2.72 28.86
C GLN A 10 -13.35 3.02 27.41
N VAL A 11 -12.77 2.06 26.69
CA VAL A 11 -12.44 2.23 25.26
C VAL A 11 -13.71 2.10 24.39
N ILE A 12 -14.70 1.33 24.84
CA ILE A 12 -15.94 1.07 24.09
C ILE A 12 -16.91 2.27 24.11
N LEU A 13 -16.91 3.11 25.15
CA LEU A 13 -17.89 4.18 25.32
C LEU A 13 -17.59 5.46 24.51
N ALA A 14 -16.42 5.59 23.89
CA ALA A 14 -16.03 6.80 23.14
C ALA A 14 -16.20 6.71 21.61
N ILE A 15 -16.58 5.54 21.07
CA ILE A 15 -16.57 5.31 19.60
C ILE A 15 -17.99 5.36 18.98
N THR A 16 -19.05 5.51 19.77
CA THR A 16 -20.43 5.46 19.26
C THR A 16 -21.02 6.79 18.80
N LEU A 17 -20.27 7.89 18.75
CA LEU A 17 -20.80 9.16 18.24
C LEU A 17 -20.17 9.55 16.90
N SER A 18 -20.93 9.21 15.85
CA SER A 18 -20.97 9.83 14.51
C SER A 18 -19.62 10.17 13.89
N VAL A 19 -18.98 9.17 13.28
CA VAL A 19 -18.07 9.45 12.16
C VAL A 19 -18.81 9.04 10.90
N THR A 20 -19.44 9.98 10.22
CA THR A 20 -19.66 9.84 8.78
C THR A 20 -18.28 9.62 8.18
N PRO A 21 -17.99 8.48 7.55
CA PRO A 21 -16.63 8.23 7.12
C PRO A 21 -16.35 9.12 5.92
N ILE A 22 -15.56 10.17 6.15
CA ILE A 22 -14.89 10.95 5.11
C ILE A 22 -13.81 10.03 4.54
N PHE A 23 -14.21 9.07 3.71
CA PHE A 23 -13.28 8.30 2.89
C PHE A 23 -12.73 9.27 1.85
N GLY A 24 -11.45 9.63 1.97
CA GLY A 24 -10.74 10.35 0.92
C GLY A 24 -10.95 9.63 -0.41
N GLU A 25 -11.37 10.37 -1.43
CA GLU A 25 -11.78 9.88 -2.76
C GLU A 25 -10.69 9.06 -3.49
N GLY A 26 -9.48 8.97 -2.96
CA GLY A 26 -8.37 8.20 -3.52
C GLY A 26 -8.35 6.68 -3.21
N ILE A 27 -9.14 6.17 -2.25
CA ILE A 27 -9.01 4.76 -1.80
C ILE A 27 -9.91 3.78 -2.59
N LYS A 28 -10.90 4.27 -3.34
CA LYS A 28 -11.91 3.42 -4.00
C LYS A 28 -11.37 2.58 -5.17
N ASN A 29 -10.21 2.93 -5.72
CA ASN A 29 -9.69 2.31 -6.95
C ASN A 29 -8.64 1.22 -6.71
N GLY A 30 -8.27 0.94 -5.46
CA GLY A 30 -7.21 -0.04 -5.12
C GLY A 30 -7.66 -1.28 -4.35
N LEU A 31 -8.82 -1.24 -3.68
CA LEU A 31 -9.31 -2.34 -2.85
C LEU A 31 -10.13 -3.33 -3.68
N ASP A 32 -9.72 -4.59 -3.68
CA ASP A 32 -10.49 -5.66 -4.31
C ASP A 32 -11.82 -5.88 -3.58
N ALA A 33 -12.74 -6.63 -4.20
CA ALA A 33 -14.05 -6.90 -3.64
C ALA A 33 -13.98 -7.66 -2.30
N HIS A 34 -12.91 -8.42 -2.05
CA HIS A 34 -12.70 -9.15 -0.80
C HIS A 34 -12.39 -8.19 0.35
N GLU A 35 -11.57 -7.17 0.11
CA GLU A 35 -11.20 -6.15 1.09
C GLU A 35 -12.34 -5.18 1.43
N ARG A 36 -13.22 -4.90 0.47
CA ARG A 36 -14.47 -4.17 0.76
C ARG A 36 -15.37 -4.95 1.72
N ASN A 37 -15.43 -6.27 1.57
CA ASN A 37 -16.19 -7.13 2.47
C ASN A 37 -15.58 -7.18 3.88
N LEU A 38 -14.26 -6.97 3.99
CA LEU A 38 -13.61 -6.88 5.29
C LEU A 38 -14.10 -5.66 6.07
N LEU A 39 -14.54 -4.56 5.43
CA LEU A 39 -14.99 -3.31 6.08
C LEU A 39 -16.11 -3.53 7.11
N GLU A 40 -16.92 -4.58 6.96
CA GLU A 40 -18.06 -4.88 7.83
C GLU A 40 -17.73 -5.85 8.98
N ILE A 41 -16.50 -6.36 9.06
CA ILE A 41 -16.13 -7.33 10.12
C ILE A 41 -16.02 -6.63 11.48
N PRO A 42 -16.77 -7.08 12.51
CA PRO A 42 -16.64 -6.56 13.87
C PRO A 42 -15.20 -6.73 14.40
N PHE A 43 -14.72 -5.76 15.19
CA PHE A 43 -13.33 -5.71 15.64
C PHE A 43 -12.87 -7.01 16.31
N GLU A 44 -13.69 -7.62 17.16
CA GLU A 44 -13.36 -8.89 17.84
C GLU A 44 -13.13 -10.05 16.86
N LYS A 45 -13.99 -10.17 15.84
CA LYS A 45 -13.84 -11.20 14.80
C LYS A 45 -12.59 -10.93 13.96
N LEU A 46 -12.33 -9.66 13.64
CA LEU A 46 -11.12 -9.25 12.92
C LEU A 46 -9.85 -9.59 13.70
N LEU A 47 -9.83 -9.29 15.00
CA LEU A 47 -8.71 -9.59 15.89
C LEU A 47 -8.42 -11.09 15.93
N ARG A 48 -9.44 -11.92 16.15
CA ARG A 48 -9.27 -13.38 16.15
C ARG A 48 -8.67 -13.91 14.84
N LEU A 49 -9.15 -13.42 13.70
CA LEU A 49 -8.61 -13.83 12.39
C LEU A 49 -7.15 -13.38 12.21
N ALA A 50 -6.83 -12.15 12.63
CA ALA A 50 -5.48 -11.61 12.55
C ALA A 50 -4.50 -12.40 13.43
N GLU A 51 -4.91 -12.77 14.66
CA GLU A 51 -4.16 -13.61 15.58
C GLU A 51 -3.93 -15.03 15.04
N GLN A 52 -4.86 -15.54 14.24
CA GLN A 52 -4.73 -16.82 13.52
C GLN A 52 -3.84 -16.73 12.27
N GLY A 53 -3.24 -15.58 11.99
CA GLY A 53 -2.34 -15.41 10.86
C GLY A 53 -3.02 -14.96 9.56
N HIS A 54 -4.32 -14.65 9.55
CA HIS A 54 -4.99 -14.24 8.31
C HIS A 54 -4.50 -12.86 7.83
N ALA A 55 -3.62 -12.84 6.81
CA ALA A 55 -2.92 -11.63 6.36
C ALA A 55 -3.85 -10.46 5.98
N PRO A 56 -4.99 -10.64 5.27
CA PRO A 56 -5.94 -9.55 5.02
C PRO A 56 -6.52 -8.96 6.31
N SER A 57 -6.76 -9.80 7.33
CA SER A 57 -7.23 -9.33 8.64
C SER A 57 -6.14 -8.58 9.40
N GLN A 58 -4.89 -9.03 9.34
CA GLN A 58 -3.76 -8.32 9.93
C GLN A 58 -3.55 -6.94 9.27
N PHE A 59 -3.61 -6.87 7.94
CA PHE A 59 -3.58 -5.62 7.18
C PHE A 59 -4.70 -4.66 7.63
N LYS A 60 -5.95 -5.12 7.66
CA LYS A 60 -7.08 -4.30 8.11
C LYS A 60 -6.95 -3.88 9.58
N LEU A 61 -6.46 -4.77 10.44
CA LEU A 61 -6.23 -4.45 11.84
C LEU A 61 -5.14 -3.38 12.00
N GLY A 62 -4.08 -3.42 11.17
CA GLY A 62 -3.07 -2.38 11.06
C GLY A 62 -3.68 -0.99 10.79
N PHE A 63 -4.61 -0.89 9.85
CA PHE A 63 -5.36 0.34 9.60
C PHE A 63 -6.21 0.79 10.78
N ASN A 64 -6.97 -0.11 11.40
CA ASN A 64 -7.79 0.22 12.58
C ASN A 64 -6.94 0.82 13.70
N TYR A 65 -5.77 0.24 14.00
CA TYR A 65 -4.85 0.78 14.98
C TYR A 65 -4.27 2.15 14.54
N LYS A 66 -3.94 2.34 13.26
CA LYS A 66 -3.48 3.63 12.72
C LYS A 66 -4.54 4.73 12.92
N TYR A 67 -5.80 4.49 12.58
CA TYR A 67 -6.89 5.44 12.79
C TYR A 67 -7.15 5.70 14.28
N GLY A 68 -6.98 4.68 15.13
CA GLY A 68 -6.96 4.82 16.59
C GLY A 68 -5.70 5.49 17.14
N LYS A 69 -4.80 6.03 16.30
CA LYS A 69 -3.53 6.68 16.65
C LYS A 69 -2.55 5.80 17.43
N LYS A 70 -2.65 4.48 17.26
CA LYS A 70 -1.80 3.45 17.88
C LYS A 70 -0.78 2.94 16.86
N CYS A 71 0.20 3.78 16.55
CA CYS A 71 1.14 3.54 15.45
C CYS A 71 2.07 2.33 15.67
N LYS A 72 2.40 1.99 16.92
CA LYS A 72 3.24 0.84 17.23
C LYS A 72 2.53 -0.47 16.84
N GLU A 73 1.29 -0.62 17.27
CA GLU A 73 0.45 -1.78 16.96
C GLU A 73 0.12 -1.82 15.47
N ALA A 74 -0.20 -0.67 14.87
CA ALA A 74 -0.46 -0.56 13.43
C ALA A 74 0.71 -1.13 12.61
N LYS A 75 1.95 -0.73 12.95
CA LYS A 75 3.16 -1.21 12.29
C LYS A 75 3.36 -2.72 12.48
N GLN A 76 3.13 -3.23 13.69
CA GLN A 76 3.30 -4.66 13.97
C GLN A 76 2.35 -5.53 13.13
N TRP A 77 1.08 -5.16 13.06
CA TRP A 77 0.10 -5.91 12.28
C TRP A 77 0.35 -5.80 10.77
N MET A 78 0.75 -4.62 10.31
CA MET A 78 1.12 -4.42 8.91
C MET A 78 2.37 -5.25 8.54
N GLN A 79 3.36 -5.33 9.43
CA GLN A 79 4.54 -6.17 9.25
C GLN A 79 4.17 -7.66 9.19
N ALA A 80 3.28 -8.13 10.06
CA ALA A 80 2.82 -9.52 10.04
C ALA A 80 2.15 -9.91 8.70
N ALA A 81 1.42 -8.98 8.06
CA ALA A 81 0.86 -9.20 6.73
C ALA A 81 1.97 -9.19 5.63
N ILE A 82 2.96 -8.30 5.75
CA ILE A 82 4.10 -8.24 4.83
C ILE A 82 4.95 -9.52 4.89
N ASP A 83 5.17 -10.07 6.08
CA ASP A 83 5.95 -11.30 6.28
C ASP A 83 5.29 -12.51 5.58
N GLN A 84 3.99 -12.41 5.29
CA GLN A 84 3.22 -13.39 4.52
C GLN A 84 3.10 -13.03 3.03
N ASN A 85 3.89 -12.07 2.57
CA ASN A 85 3.87 -11.53 1.21
C ASN A 85 2.54 -10.88 0.79
N TYR A 86 1.80 -10.26 1.72
CA TYR A 86 0.54 -9.58 1.38
C TYR A 86 0.81 -8.24 0.66
N PRO A 87 0.51 -8.08 -0.65
CA PRO A 87 0.99 -6.93 -1.42
C PRO A 87 0.38 -5.60 -1.01
N ASN A 88 -0.90 -5.59 -0.57
CA ASN A 88 -1.56 -4.37 -0.11
C ASN A 88 -0.91 -3.84 1.17
N ALA A 89 -0.42 -4.71 2.05
CA ALA A 89 0.33 -4.30 3.22
C ALA A 89 1.71 -3.71 2.87
N MET A 90 2.38 -4.26 1.85
CA MET A 90 3.63 -3.70 1.36
C MET A 90 3.44 -2.33 0.75
N GLU A 91 2.40 -2.16 -0.08
CA GLU A 91 2.08 -0.88 -0.69
C GLU A 91 1.76 0.16 0.39
N GLU A 92 0.85 -0.15 1.31
CA GLU A 92 0.45 0.81 2.32
C GLU A 92 1.60 1.17 3.29
N MET A 93 2.38 0.19 3.76
CA MET A 93 3.56 0.49 4.57
C MET A 93 4.61 1.28 3.78
N GLY A 94 4.69 1.06 2.46
CA GLY A 94 5.50 1.89 1.57
C GLY A 94 5.03 3.34 1.56
N VAL A 95 3.72 3.58 1.49
CA VAL A 95 3.10 4.92 1.61
C VAL A 95 3.38 5.54 2.98
N TRP A 96 3.32 4.73 4.05
CA TRP A 96 3.63 5.20 5.41
C TRP A 96 5.08 5.69 5.52
N TYR A 97 6.04 4.94 4.99
CA TYR A 97 7.43 5.40 4.91
C TYR A 97 7.60 6.59 3.96
N TRP A 98 6.85 6.65 2.87
CA TRP A 98 6.90 7.78 1.93
C TRP A 98 6.43 9.10 2.58
N ARG A 99 5.40 9.04 3.44
CA ARG A 99 4.81 10.23 4.08
C ARG A 99 5.29 10.50 5.51
N GLY A 100 5.95 9.52 6.14
CA GLY A 100 6.25 9.59 7.57
C GLY A 100 5.02 9.36 8.47
N GLU A 101 4.07 8.53 8.03
CA GLU A 101 2.87 8.20 8.79
C GLU A 101 3.10 6.96 9.66
N CYS A 102 2.98 7.06 10.99
CA CYS A 102 3.25 5.97 11.95
C CYS A 102 4.67 5.38 11.94
N VAL A 103 5.52 5.79 11.02
CA VAL A 103 6.97 5.52 10.92
C VAL A 103 7.67 6.81 10.51
N SER A 104 8.96 6.95 10.82
CA SER A 104 9.75 8.07 10.30
C SER A 104 9.85 7.99 8.77
N GLN A 105 9.74 9.14 8.09
CA GLN A 105 9.82 9.19 6.63
C GLN A 105 11.15 8.59 6.15
N ASN A 106 11.06 7.68 5.19
CA ASN A 106 12.21 7.01 4.61
C ASN A 106 11.90 6.52 3.19
N PHE A 107 12.32 7.31 2.19
CA PHE A 107 12.08 6.96 0.79
C PHE A 107 12.78 5.67 0.34
N LYS A 108 13.91 5.30 0.96
CA LYS A 108 14.61 4.04 0.61
C LYS A 108 13.79 2.82 1.04
N GLU A 109 13.18 2.86 2.23
CA GLU A 109 12.29 1.79 2.68
C GLU A 109 10.99 1.75 1.87
N ALA A 110 10.42 2.92 1.53
CA ALA A 110 9.27 2.98 0.63
C ALA A 110 9.57 2.30 -0.72
N VAL A 111 10.69 2.65 -1.35
CA VAL A 111 11.16 2.01 -2.59
C VAL A 111 11.34 0.51 -2.42
N ARG A 112 11.92 0.04 -1.30
CA ARG A 112 12.12 -1.38 -1.04
C ARG A 112 10.80 -2.14 -1.01
N LEU A 113 9.79 -1.60 -0.30
CA LEU A 113 8.47 -2.19 -0.19
C LEU A 113 7.70 -2.15 -1.52
N PHE A 114 7.72 -1.01 -2.23
CA PHE A 114 7.11 -0.91 -3.55
C PHE A 114 7.75 -1.85 -4.57
N LYS A 115 9.09 -2.00 -4.55
CA LYS A 115 9.79 -3.01 -5.37
C LYS A 115 9.33 -4.43 -5.06
N HIS A 116 9.13 -4.75 -3.78
CA HIS A 116 8.63 -6.07 -3.39
C HIS A 116 7.21 -6.31 -3.95
N GLY A 117 6.25 -5.42 -3.67
CA GLY A 117 4.89 -5.53 -4.21
C GLY A 117 4.86 -5.54 -5.74
N ALA A 118 5.69 -4.71 -6.39
CA ALA A 118 5.80 -4.64 -7.85
C ALA A 118 6.31 -5.96 -8.47
N ASN A 119 7.23 -6.66 -7.78
CA ASN A 119 7.70 -7.99 -8.17
C ASN A 119 6.59 -9.04 -8.09
N MET A 120 5.59 -8.84 -7.24
CA MET A 120 4.39 -9.68 -7.17
C MET A 120 3.32 -9.27 -8.19
N LYS A 121 3.65 -8.39 -9.14
CA LYS A 121 2.73 -7.81 -10.13
C LYS A 121 1.57 -7.02 -9.51
N HIS A 122 1.74 -6.53 -8.29
CA HIS A 122 0.71 -5.72 -7.63
C HIS A 122 0.63 -4.33 -8.29
N PRO A 123 -0.49 -3.98 -8.95
CA PRO A 123 -0.55 -2.79 -9.82
C PRO A 123 -0.34 -1.45 -9.08
N PRO A 124 -0.95 -1.21 -7.90
CA PRO A 124 -0.66 -0.03 -7.09
C PRO A 124 0.82 0.11 -6.72
N ALA A 125 1.49 -0.97 -6.34
CA ALA A 125 2.94 -0.94 -6.03
C ALA A 125 3.80 -0.67 -7.27
N GLN A 126 3.43 -1.21 -8.45
CA GLN A 126 4.11 -0.89 -9.71
C GLN A 126 3.96 0.59 -10.05
N TYR A 127 2.75 1.15 -9.89
CA TYR A 127 2.51 2.58 -10.04
C TYR A 127 3.34 3.41 -9.06
N ALA A 128 3.31 3.07 -7.77
CA ALA A 128 4.05 3.79 -6.74
C ALA A 128 5.56 3.77 -7.02
N LEU A 129 6.11 2.62 -7.40
CA LEU A 129 7.52 2.51 -7.80
C LEU A 129 7.84 3.35 -9.04
N GLY A 130 6.94 3.38 -10.03
CA GLY A 130 7.05 4.25 -11.19
C GLY A 130 7.14 5.73 -10.79
N ARG A 131 6.33 6.15 -9.82
CA ARG A 131 6.39 7.50 -9.24
C ARG A 131 7.72 7.77 -8.52
N MET A 132 8.23 6.84 -7.72
CA MET A 132 9.52 7.02 -7.05
C MET A 132 10.66 7.28 -8.06
N TYR A 133 10.67 6.57 -9.20
CA TYR A 133 11.64 6.82 -10.29
C TYR A 133 11.36 8.12 -11.06
N TYR A 134 10.09 8.53 -11.20
CA TYR A 134 9.73 9.77 -11.85
C TYR A 134 10.18 10.99 -11.02
N GLU A 135 9.98 10.93 -9.71
CA GLU A 135 10.26 12.02 -8.76
C GLU A 135 11.73 11.99 -8.29
N GLY A 136 12.41 10.85 -8.39
CA GLY A 136 13.80 10.68 -7.91
C GLY A 136 13.87 10.54 -6.39
N GLU A 137 12.82 10.04 -5.77
CA GLU A 137 12.72 9.90 -4.32
C GLU A 137 13.24 8.54 -3.87
N GLY A 138 14.28 8.53 -3.03
CA GLY A 138 14.90 7.28 -2.55
C GLY A 138 15.64 6.46 -3.62
N VAL A 139 15.57 6.87 -4.88
CA VAL A 139 16.28 6.34 -6.05
C VAL A 139 16.66 7.49 -6.98
N SER A 140 17.68 7.31 -7.83
CA SER A 140 17.96 8.27 -8.88
C SER A 140 16.80 8.37 -9.86
N GLN A 141 16.43 9.60 -10.24
CA GLN A 141 15.38 9.84 -11.22
C GLN A 141 15.69 9.11 -12.53
N ASN A 142 14.70 8.42 -13.07
CA ASN A 142 14.85 7.64 -14.30
C ASN A 142 13.50 7.47 -15.02
N TYR A 143 13.25 8.32 -16.01
CA TYR A 143 11.99 8.28 -16.77
C TYR A 143 11.77 7.00 -17.57
N ILE A 144 12.84 6.31 -18.00
CA ILE A 144 12.74 5.02 -18.69
C ILE A 144 12.16 3.97 -17.74
N LEU A 145 12.71 3.89 -16.52
CA LEU A 145 12.22 2.97 -15.50
C LEU A 145 10.82 3.37 -15.03
N ALA A 146 10.56 4.66 -14.77
CA ALA A 146 9.24 5.16 -14.40
C ALA A 146 8.18 4.75 -15.43
N HIS A 147 8.43 5.05 -16.72
CA HIS A 147 7.52 4.69 -17.80
C HIS A 147 7.33 3.17 -17.93
N SER A 148 8.38 2.37 -17.75
CA SER A 148 8.26 0.90 -17.78
C SER A 148 7.36 0.36 -16.67
N TRP A 149 7.46 0.93 -15.45
CA TRP A 149 6.61 0.56 -14.33
C TRP A 149 5.17 1.04 -14.51
N PHE A 150 4.96 2.22 -15.09
CA PHE A 150 3.61 2.69 -15.43
C PHE A 150 2.94 1.84 -16.51
N ILE A 151 3.70 1.34 -17.49
CA ILE A 151 3.19 0.34 -18.44
C ILE A 151 2.71 -0.91 -17.69
N LEU A 152 3.56 -1.49 -16.85
CA LEU A 152 3.22 -2.71 -16.10
C LEU A 152 1.99 -2.50 -15.20
N GLY A 153 1.95 -1.39 -14.45
CA GLY A 153 0.81 -1.04 -13.60
C GLY A 153 -0.50 -0.89 -14.41
N SER A 154 -0.43 -0.28 -15.60
CA SER A 154 -1.60 -0.13 -16.47
C SER A 154 -2.10 -1.46 -17.03
N ILE A 155 -1.18 -2.35 -17.46
CA ILE A 155 -1.53 -3.68 -17.98
C ILE A 155 -2.19 -4.53 -16.89
N ASN A 156 -1.75 -4.39 -15.64
CA ASN A 156 -2.31 -5.12 -14.51
C ASN A 156 -3.54 -4.42 -13.88
N GLY A 157 -4.11 -3.39 -14.52
CA GLY A 157 -5.43 -2.84 -14.16
C GLY A 157 -5.44 -1.58 -13.30
N TYR A 158 -4.31 -0.85 -13.20
CA TYR A 158 -4.27 0.45 -12.52
C TYR A 158 -4.40 1.61 -13.52
N ASP A 159 -5.62 2.07 -13.77
CA ASP A 159 -5.91 3.10 -14.79
C ASP A 159 -5.15 4.41 -14.56
N THR A 160 -4.93 4.80 -13.30
CA THR A 160 -4.12 5.98 -12.97
C THR A 160 -2.69 5.88 -13.51
N ALA A 161 -2.13 4.67 -13.67
CA ALA A 161 -0.82 4.49 -14.29
C ALA A 161 -0.81 4.88 -15.78
N VAL A 162 -1.94 4.80 -16.50
CA VAL A 162 -2.04 5.24 -17.90
C VAL A 162 -1.76 6.75 -18.01
N HIS A 163 -2.35 7.55 -17.11
CA HIS A 163 -2.12 8.99 -17.07
C HIS A 163 -0.64 9.31 -16.87
N TRP A 164 0.00 8.65 -15.90
CA TRP A 164 1.41 8.87 -15.60
C TRP A 164 2.36 8.33 -16.67
N ARG A 165 1.99 7.23 -17.35
CA ARG A 165 2.67 6.74 -18.54
C ARG A 165 2.72 7.83 -19.61
N GLU A 166 1.57 8.41 -19.98
CA GLU A 166 1.51 9.45 -21.00
C GLU A 166 2.24 10.73 -20.59
N LYS A 167 2.14 11.13 -19.33
CA LYS A 167 2.89 12.28 -18.78
C LYS A 167 4.40 12.06 -18.89
N THR A 168 4.88 10.89 -18.46
CA THR A 168 6.31 10.54 -18.52
C THR A 168 6.81 10.42 -19.96
N ARG A 169 5.98 9.90 -20.88
CA ARG A 169 6.30 9.76 -22.30
C ARG A 169 6.69 11.08 -22.95
N LYS A 170 6.05 12.19 -22.57
CA LYS A 170 6.35 13.54 -23.09
C LYS A 170 7.73 14.07 -22.70
N LEU A 171 8.38 13.45 -21.71
CA LEU A 171 9.71 13.84 -21.21
C LEU A 171 10.85 13.00 -21.80
N MET A 172 10.54 12.11 -22.75
CA MET A 172 11.49 11.12 -23.26
C MET A 172 11.62 11.18 -24.78
N THR A 173 12.78 10.80 -25.29
CA THR A 173 13.01 10.61 -26.73
C THR A 173 12.34 9.32 -27.25
N PRO A 174 12.09 9.19 -28.57
CA PRO A 174 11.58 7.95 -29.15
C PRO A 174 12.41 6.71 -28.79
N SER A 175 13.74 6.83 -28.76
CA SER A 175 14.65 5.75 -28.35
C SER A 175 14.46 5.34 -26.88
N GLN A 176 14.32 6.33 -25.99
CA GLN A 176 14.06 6.07 -24.57
C GLN A 176 12.68 5.42 -24.35
N ILE A 177 11.65 5.84 -25.10
CA ILE A 177 10.32 5.23 -25.07
C ILE A 177 10.39 3.76 -25.51
N ALA A 178 11.06 3.47 -26.63
CA ALA A 178 11.22 2.11 -27.12
C ALA A 178 11.93 1.21 -26.10
N LYS A 179 12.99 1.73 -25.45
CA LYS A 179 13.69 1.03 -24.37
C LYS A 179 12.79 0.77 -23.16
N ALA A 180 11.97 1.74 -22.75
CA ALA A 180 11.03 1.56 -21.64
C ALA A 180 9.97 0.48 -21.95
N GLN A 181 9.46 0.47 -23.18
CA GLN A 181 8.51 -0.55 -23.63
C GLN A 181 9.14 -1.95 -23.68
N GLU A 182 10.39 -2.06 -24.15
CA GLU A 182 11.14 -3.30 -24.14
C GLU A 182 11.37 -3.82 -22.71
N LEU A 183 11.79 -2.95 -21.80
CA LEU A 183 11.96 -3.29 -20.38
C LEU A 183 10.67 -3.81 -19.75
N ALA A 184 9.53 -3.17 -20.03
CA ALA A 184 8.24 -3.62 -19.53
C ALA A 184 7.83 -4.98 -20.14
N ARG A 185 7.99 -5.17 -21.45
CA ARG A 185 7.67 -6.44 -22.14
C ARG A 185 8.49 -7.61 -21.63
N ASN A 186 9.78 -7.38 -21.40
CA ASN A 186 10.73 -8.42 -20.99
C ASN A 186 10.86 -8.51 -19.46
N TRP A 187 10.03 -7.80 -18.71
CA TRP A 187 10.14 -7.75 -17.26
C TRP A 187 9.89 -9.14 -16.66
N LYS A 188 10.83 -9.57 -15.82
CA LYS A 188 10.72 -10.79 -15.01
C LYS A 188 10.98 -10.41 -13.55
N PRO A 189 10.14 -10.85 -12.61
CA PRO A 189 10.42 -10.65 -11.20
C PRO A 189 11.70 -11.38 -10.84
N LYS A 190 12.60 -10.70 -10.12
CA LYS A 190 13.81 -11.34 -9.59
C LYS A 190 13.37 -12.26 -8.43
N LYS A 191 13.81 -13.52 -8.50
CA LYS A 191 13.66 -14.49 -7.40
C LYS A 191 14.52 -14.09 -6.21
#